data_AF-A0A747TPM0-F1
#
_entry.id   AF-A0A747TPM0-F1
#
_cell.length_a   1.000
_cell.length_b   1.000
_cell.length_c   1.000
_cell.angle_alpha   90.00
_cell.angle_beta   90.00
_cell.angle_gamma   90.00
#
_symmetry.space_group_name_H-M   'P 1'
#
loop_
_entity.id
_entity.type
_entity.pdbx_description
1 polymer ?
#
loop_
_entity_poly.entity_id
_entity_poly.type
_entity_poly.pdbx_seq_one_letter_code
_entity_poly.pdbx_strand_id
1 'polypeptide(L)'
;MSMAYYPFSGNEQKSMVFTPVLDGEVYNCQTKWNIAAQRWYLNITDNSGRRQLTIPVIGSPKNYDINLLVGAFSKTRMVWRVSDGQIEVIN
;
A
#
# COMPACT_ATOMS: atom_id res chain seq x y z
N MET A 1 2.70 13.04 13.75
CA MET A 1 2.38 12.51 12.41
C MET A 1 3.69 12.15 11.74
N SER A 2 3.90 10.87 11.45
CA SER A 2 5.13 10.40 10.79
C SER A 2 4.80 9.88 9.39
N MET A 3 5.74 10.03 8.46
CA MET A 3 5.60 9.58 7.09
C MET A 3 6.73 8.63 6.74
N ALA A 4 6.38 7.51 6.12
CA ALA A 4 7.32 6.58 5.50
C ALA A 4 7.03 6.48 4.01
N TYR A 5 8.08 6.44 3.20
CA TYR A 5 7.99 6.40 1.75
C TYR A 5 8.58 5.10 1.21
N TYR A 6 7.87 4.48 0.28
CA TYR A 6 8.30 3.25 -0.39
C TYR A 6 8.23 3.46 -1.89
N PRO A 7 9.34 3.30 -2.64
CA PRO A 7 9.33 3.47 -4.10
C PRO A 7 8.34 2.51 -4.77
N PHE A 8 7.42 3.08 -5.56
CA PHE A 8 6.43 2.35 -6.34
C PHE A 8 5.85 3.26 -7.43
N SER A 9 6.38 3.16 -8.64
CA SER A 9 5.98 3.90 -9.83
C SER A 9 4.75 3.35 -10.54
N GLY A 10 4.34 2.11 -10.25
CA GLY A 10 3.30 1.38 -10.98
C GLY A 10 3.80 0.71 -12.27
N ASN A 11 5.08 0.86 -12.62
CA ASN A 11 5.72 0.25 -13.80
C ASN A 11 6.76 -0.82 -13.41
N GLU A 12 6.67 -1.35 -12.20
CA GLU A 12 7.61 -2.33 -11.67
C GLU A 12 7.56 -3.61 -12.51
N GLN A 13 8.73 -4.19 -12.80
CA GLN A 13 8.81 -5.47 -13.50
C GLN A 13 8.66 -6.68 -12.57
N LYS A 14 8.58 -6.44 -11.25
CA LYS A 14 8.47 -7.48 -10.22
C LYS A 14 7.64 -6.98 -9.04
N SER A 15 7.17 -7.90 -8.21
CA SER A 15 6.48 -7.55 -6.96
C SER A 15 7.39 -6.79 -6.00
N MET A 16 6.88 -5.74 -5.36
CA MET A 16 7.58 -5.04 -4.27
C MET A 16 7.09 -5.55 -2.92
N VAL A 17 7.99 -5.60 -1.93
CA VAL A 17 7.69 -6.00 -0.56
C VAL A 17 8.26 -4.95 0.39
N PHE A 18 7.49 -4.59 1.42
CA PHE A 18 7.89 -3.62 2.43
C PHE A 18 7.14 -3.88 3.74
N THR A 19 7.70 -3.38 4.85
CA THR A 19 7.17 -3.64 6.21
C THR A 19 6.86 -2.33 6.94
N PRO A 20 5.68 -1.72 6.68
CA PRO A 20 5.29 -0.49 7.35
C PRO A 20 4.70 -0.76 8.74
N VAL A 21 4.71 0.28 9.59
CA VAL A 21 3.90 0.34 10.81
C VAL A 21 2.51 0.83 10.43
N LEU A 22 1.46 0.05 10.73
CA LEU A 22 0.05 0.37 10.50
C LEU A 22 -0.71 0.22 11.83
N ASP A 23 -1.45 1.25 12.23
CA ASP A 23 -2.20 1.34 13.50
C ASP A 23 -1.37 1.04 14.78
N GLY A 24 -0.04 1.15 14.68
CA GLY A 24 0.91 0.91 15.78
C GLY A 24 1.66 -0.42 15.70
N GLU A 25 1.30 -1.31 14.78
CA GLU A 25 1.91 -2.64 14.63
C GLU A 25 2.63 -2.79 13.28
N VAL A 26 3.64 -3.66 13.20
CA VAL A 26 4.37 -3.91 11.94
C VAL A 26 3.63 -4.98 11.12
N TYR A 27 3.40 -4.68 9.84
CA TYR A 27 2.77 -5.60 8.89
C TYR A 27 3.67 -5.90 7.69
N ASN A 28 3.42 -7.02 7.03
CA ASN A 28 4.05 -7.35 5.75
C ASN A 28 3.15 -6.90 4.61
N CYS A 29 3.66 -6.01 3.76
CA CYS A 29 2.97 -5.51 2.58
C CYS A 29 3.66 -6.00 1.30
N GLN A 30 2.88 -6.44 0.33
CA GLN A 30 3.38 -6.82 -1.00
C GLN A 30 2.49 -6.23 -2.09
N THR A 31 3.10 -5.57 -3.08
CA THR A 31 2.43 -5.25 -4.35
C THR A 31 2.65 -6.37 -5.36
N LYS A 32 1.59 -6.81 -6.04
CA LYS A 32 1.66 -7.87 -7.06
C LYS A 32 0.79 -7.53 -8.27
N TRP A 33 1.32 -7.73 -9.47
CA TRP A 33 0.55 -7.59 -10.70
C TRP A 33 -0.44 -8.74 -10.83
N ASN A 34 -1.71 -8.41 -11.01
CA ASN A 34 -2.74 -9.37 -11.35
C ASN A 34 -2.90 -9.41 -12.88
N ILE A 35 -2.59 -10.55 -13.50
CA ILE A 35 -2.64 -10.72 -14.96
C ILE A 35 -4.07 -10.63 -15.50
N ALA A 36 -5.05 -11.21 -14.78
CA ALA A 36 -6.45 -11.22 -15.23
C ALA A 36 -7.09 -9.83 -15.10
N ALA A 37 -6.83 -9.12 -14.00
CA ALA A 37 -7.36 -7.78 -13.76
C ALA A 37 -6.54 -6.68 -14.44
N GLN A 38 -5.35 -7.00 -14.98
CA GLN A 38 -4.38 -6.05 -15.53
C GLN A 38 -4.15 -4.85 -14.60
N ARG A 39 -3.92 -5.12 -13.31
CA ARG A 39 -3.75 -4.10 -12.28
C ARG A 39 -2.89 -4.60 -11.13
N TRP A 40 -2.18 -3.68 -10.48
CA TRP A 40 -1.50 -3.93 -9.21
C TRP A 40 -2.48 -4.10 -8.05
N TYR A 41 -2.18 -5.06 -7.18
CA TYR A 41 -2.87 -5.28 -5.91
C TYR A 41 -1.90 -5.15 -4.75
N LEU A 42 -2.36 -4.56 -3.65
CA LEU A 42 -1.69 -4.54 -2.37
C LEU A 42 -2.23 -5.69 -1.51
N ASN A 43 -1.34 -6.53 -1.02
CA ASN A 43 -1.63 -7.58 -0.05
C ASN A 43 -0.97 -7.22 1.28
N ILE A 44 -1.72 -7.28 2.37
CA ILE A 44 -1.24 -7.02 3.73
C ILE A 44 -1.48 -8.26 4.58
N THR A 45 -0.43 -8.75 5.23
CA THR A 45 -0.50 -9.88 6.17
C THR A 45 0.13 -9.51 7.51
N ASP A 46 -0.39 -10.08 8.60
CA ASP A 46 0.25 -10.00 9.91
C ASP A 46 1.48 -10.92 9.99
N ASN A 47 2.16 -10.93 11.14
CA ASN A 47 3.37 -11.73 11.37
C ASN A 47 3.11 -13.25 11.41
N SER A 48 1.85 -13.68 11.51
CA SER A 48 1.47 -15.09 11.39
C SER A 48 1.19 -15.51 9.94
N GLY A 49 1.29 -14.59 8.98
CA GLY A 49 0.94 -14.81 7.58
C GLY A 49 -0.55 -14.69 7.29
N ARG A 50 -1.37 -14.34 8.28
CA ARG A 50 -2.82 -14.17 8.08
C ARG A 50 -3.08 -12.85 7.36
N ARG A 51 -3.83 -12.93 6.26
CA ARG A 51 -4.24 -11.78 5.44
C ARG A 51 -5.17 -10.86 6.23
N GLN A 52 -4.80 -9.59 6.26
CA GLN A 52 -5.62 -8.49 6.79
C GLN A 52 -6.40 -7.80 5.68
N LEU A 53 -5.75 -7.55 4.55
CA LEU A 53 -6.34 -6.82 3.42
C LEU A 53 -5.74 -7.27 2.09
N THR A 54 -6.59 -7.35 1.06
CA THR A 54 -6.17 -7.39 -0.35
C THR A 54 -7.03 -6.38 -1.09
N ILE A 55 -6.41 -5.39 -1.73
CA ILE A 55 -7.11 -4.30 -2.42
C ILE A 55 -6.40 -3.94 -3.72
N PRO A 56 -7.11 -3.55 -4.80
CA PRO A 56 -6.45 -2.95 -5.95
C PRO A 56 -5.71 -1.67 -5.53
N VAL A 57 -4.51 -1.46 -6.07
CA VAL A 57 -3.77 -0.22 -5.87
C VAL A 57 -4.41 0.86 -6.72
N ILE A 58 -4.89 1.93 -6.08
CA ILE A 58 -5.55 3.06 -6.73
C ILE A 58 -4.67 4.31 -6.53
N GLY A 59 -4.36 4.98 -7.64
CA GLY A 59 -3.50 6.15 -7.65
C GLY A 59 -4.19 7.37 -7.04
N SER A 60 -3.52 7.99 -6.06
CA SER A 60 -3.91 9.25 -5.44
C SER A 60 -3.35 10.42 -6.26
N PRO A 61 -4.19 11.34 -6.78
CA PRO A 61 -3.70 12.54 -7.46
C PRO A 61 -3.08 13.51 -6.45
N LYS A 62 -2.30 14.50 -6.90
CA LYS A 62 -1.47 15.36 -6.03
C LYS A 62 -2.21 15.99 -4.83
N ASN A 63 -3.49 16.31 -4.96
CA ASN A 63 -4.27 17.04 -3.96
C ASN A 63 -5.41 16.21 -3.33
N TYR A 64 -5.42 14.88 -3.53
CA TYR A 64 -6.46 14.02 -2.96
C TYR A 64 -5.90 12.66 -2.57
N ASP A 65 -6.21 12.22 -1.35
CA ASP A 65 -5.74 10.96 -0.79
C ASP A 65 -6.80 9.88 -0.97
N ILE A 66 -6.48 8.83 -1.72
CA ILE A 66 -7.27 7.61 -1.79
C ILE A 66 -6.63 6.61 -0.83
N ASN A 67 -7.21 6.49 0.38
CA ASN A 67 -6.67 5.60 1.40
C ASN A 67 -6.89 4.12 1.01
N LEU A 68 -5.78 3.42 0.79
CA LEU A 68 -5.75 2.00 0.47
C LEU A 68 -6.03 1.10 1.67
N LEU A 69 -6.12 1.64 2.89
CA LEU A 69 -6.34 0.88 4.13
C LEU A 69 -7.79 0.89 4.62
N VAL A 70 -8.70 1.50 3.86
CA VAL A 70 -10.11 1.67 4.26
C VAL A 70 -10.75 0.32 4.61
N GLY A 71 -11.43 0.27 5.75
CA GLY A 71 -12.14 -0.92 6.25
C GLY A 71 -11.27 -1.95 6.98
N ALA A 72 -9.94 -1.79 7.01
CA ALA A 72 -9.04 -2.68 7.75
C ALA A 72 -8.21 -1.96 8.82
N PHE A 73 -7.85 -0.69 8.59
CA PHE A 73 -7.08 0.14 9.52
C PHE A 73 -7.76 1.50 9.70
N SER A 74 -7.57 2.10 10.88
CA SER A 74 -8.36 3.24 11.35
C SER A 74 -7.55 4.48 11.70
N LYS A 75 -6.25 4.32 12.00
CA LYS A 75 -5.35 5.40 12.42
C LYS A 75 -4.33 5.74 11.34
N THR A 76 -3.87 4.74 10.60
CA THR A 76 -2.92 4.90 9.50
C THR A 76 -3.63 5.07 8.16
N ARG A 77 -3.04 5.89 7.28
CA ARG A 77 -3.42 5.99 5.87
C ARG A 77 -2.27 5.50 5.00
N MET A 78 -2.58 4.75 3.95
CA MET A 78 -1.62 4.40 2.90
C MET A 78 -2.13 4.92 1.58
N VAL A 79 -1.31 5.68 0.87
CA VAL A 79 -1.67 6.26 -0.43
C VAL A 79 -0.58 5.94 -1.44
N TRP A 80 -0.96 5.64 -2.68
CA TRP A 80 -0.01 5.60 -3.78
C TRP A 80 -0.03 6.95 -4.50
N ARG A 81 1.02 7.76 -4.34
CA ARG A 81 1.16 9.06 -4.99
C ARG A 81 1.75 8.87 -6.39
N VAL A 82 0.89 9.00 -7.40
CA VAL A 82 1.28 8.75 -8.80
C VAL A 82 2.32 9.76 -9.28
N SER A 83 2.21 11.04 -8.88
CA SER A 83 3.13 12.10 -9.31
C SER A 83 4.57 11.88 -8.86
N ASP A 84 4.74 11.18 -7.74
CA ASP A 84 6.01 11.06 -7.04
C ASP A 84 6.57 9.63 -7.17
N GLY A 85 5.77 8.70 -7.72
CA GLY A 85 6.17 7.31 -7.92
C GLY A 85 6.46 6.57 -6.61
N GLN A 86 5.65 6.84 -5.57
CA GLN A 86 5.87 6.28 -4.23
C GLN A 86 4.56 5.94 -3.51
N ILE A 87 4.62 4.95 -2.64
CA ILE A 87 3.63 4.71 -1.60
C ILE A 87 4.01 5.52 -0.35
N GLU A 88 3.07 6.28 0.19
CA GLU A 88 3.21 7.07 1.40
C GLU A 88 2.39 6.40 2.50
N VAL A 89 3.02 6.12 3.63
CA VAL A 89 2.37 5.62 4.85
C VAL A 89 2.37 6.74 5.88
N ILE A 90 1.17 7.13 6.30
CA ILE A 90 0.93 8.32 7.13
C ILE A 90 0.29 7.87 8.44
N ASN A 91 1.04 7.98 9.54
CA ASN A 91 0.62 7.61 10.91
C ASN A 91 0.22 8.81 11.77
#